data_AF-A0AAN7ESZ4-F1
#
_entry.id   AF-A0AAN7ESZ4-F1
#
_cell.length_a   1.000
_cell.length_b   1.000
_cell.length_c   1.000
_cell.angle_alpha   90.00
_cell.angle_beta   90.00
_cell.angle_gamma   90.00
#
_symmetry.space_group_name_H-M   'P 1'
#
loop_
_entity.id
_entity.type
_entity.pdbx_description
1 polymer ?
#
loop_
_entity_poly.entity_id
_entity_poly.type
_entity_poly.pdbx_seq_one_letter_code
_entity_poly.pdbx_strand_id
1 'polypeptide(L)'
;MGANMSAGESDTDPPLQPRLGDIPESCIASVLMYLDPPEICKLARLNRAFRGASEADFIWELKLPTNYRYIMEKVFDEETMLKLGKKDVYARLCRPISFDNGTKEIWLHKSTGGVCLAISSKALRITGIDDRRYWNRISTEESRFQRVAYLQQIWWLQVDGEFEFQFPPGTYSLFFRLQLGRSSKRLGRRFCNHEHVHGWDIKPVKFELTTSDGQHAVSQCYLDNPGNWVQYHAGDFVVKSTNALVNIKFSLTQIDCTHTKGGLCVDSVFILPTSVGK
;
A
#
# COMPACT_ATOMS: atom_id res chain seq x y z
N MET A 1 82.91 10.45 -35.47
CA MET A 1 83.26 10.19 -34.06
C MET A 1 82.55 11.22 -33.20
N GLY A 2 81.85 10.78 -32.16
CA GLY A 2 81.17 11.65 -31.18
C GLY A 2 79.68 11.35 -31.06
N ALA A 3 79.36 10.29 -30.33
CA ALA A 3 78.01 9.97 -29.87
C ALA A 3 77.56 10.98 -28.81
N ASN A 4 76.26 11.26 -28.73
CA ASN A 4 75.61 11.49 -27.45
C ASN A 4 74.20 10.91 -27.49
N MET A 5 74.05 9.78 -26.81
CA MET A 5 72.77 9.23 -26.40
C MET A 5 72.39 9.96 -25.11
N SER A 6 71.23 10.60 -25.09
CA SER A 6 70.52 10.89 -23.85
C SER A 6 69.27 10.03 -23.82
N ALA A 7 69.37 8.90 -23.10
CA ALA A 7 68.23 8.16 -22.60
C ALA A 7 67.72 8.85 -21.32
N GLY A 8 66.40 8.87 -21.14
CA GLY A 8 65.67 9.48 -20.03
C GLY A 8 64.65 10.46 -20.59
N GLU A 9 63.34 10.32 -20.42
CA GLU A 9 62.60 9.72 -19.31
C GLU A 9 61.55 8.73 -19.84
N SER A 10 61.44 7.58 -19.19
CA SER A 10 60.22 6.78 -19.25
C SER A 10 59.12 7.60 -18.59
N ASP A 11 58.16 8.07 -19.39
CA ASP A 11 56.84 8.49 -18.91
C ASP A 11 56.16 7.26 -18.25
N THR A 12 56.51 7.01 -16.99
CA THR A 12 55.65 6.24 -16.10
C THR A 12 54.52 7.16 -15.70
N ASP A 13 53.48 7.19 -16.54
CA ASP A 13 52.16 7.63 -16.13
C ASP A 13 51.86 7.00 -14.75
N PRO A 14 51.46 7.78 -13.73
CA PRO A 14 51.12 7.21 -12.45
C PRO A 14 50.02 6.16 -12.66
N PRO A 15 50.05 5.01 -11.96
CA PRO A 15 49.03 3.98 -12.14
C PRO A 15 47.67 4.62 -11.94
N LEU A 16 46.82 4.51 -12.97
CA LEU A 16 45.46 5.06 -12.97
C LEU A 16 44.78 4.70 -11.65
N GLN A 17 44.54 5.72 -10.82
CA GLN A 17 43.92 5.51 -9.52
C GLN A 17 42.54 4.89 -9.76
N PRO A 18 42.25 3.70 -9.20
CA PRO A 18 41.03 2.99 -9.49
C PRO A 18 39.82 3.84 -9.11
N ARG A 19 38.91 4.00 -10.07
CA ARG A 19 37.69 4.80 -9.92
C ARG A 19 36.53 3.88 -9.56
N LEU A 20 35.51 4.46 -8.95
CA LEU A 20 34.27 3.76 -8.63
C LEU A 20 33.56 3.18 -9.89
N GLY A 21 33.84 3.73 -11.08
CA GLY A 21 33.32 3.22 -12.34
C GLY A 21 34.09 2.02 -12.91
N ASP A 22 35.26 1.68 -12.36
CA ASP A 22 36.09 0.57 -12.82
C ASP A 22 35.72 -0.77 -12.13
N ILE A 23 34.81 -0.72 -11.15
CA ILE A 23 34.29 -1.91 -10.48
C ILE A 23 33.38 -2.68 -11.45
N PRO A 24 33.57 -4.00 -11.63
CA PRO A 24 32.69 -4.81 -12.47
C PRO A 24 31.23 -4.73 -12.02
N GLU A 25 30.31 -4.66 -12.98
CA GLU A 25 28.86 -4.57 -12.70
C GLU A 25 28.36 -5.72 -11.84
N SER A 26 28.91 -6.94 -12.02
CA SER A 26 28.59 -8.10 -11.19
C SER A 26 28.91 -7.88 -9.71
N CYS A 27 30.07 -7.31 -9.40
CA CYS A 27 30.46 -6.98 -8.02
C CYS A 27 29.54 -5.90 -7.43
N ILE A 28 29.20 -4.86 -8.20
CA ILE A 28 28.25 -3.83 -7.77
C ILE A 28 26.88 -4.45 -7.51
N ALA A 29 26.39 -5.29 -8.42
CA ALA A 29 25.09 -5.94 -8.33
C ALA A 29 24.97 -6.85 -7.08
N SER A 30 26.06 -7.55 -6.72
CA SER A 30 26.15 -8.31 -5.47
C SER A 30 26.06 -7.44 -4.21
N VAL A 31 26.43 -6.15 -4.27
CA VAL A 31 26.21 -5.22 -3.15
C VAL A 31 24.77 -4.69 -3.18
N LEU A 32 24.29 -4.29 -4.36
CA LEU A 32 22.96 -3.72 -4.55
C LEU A 32 21.84 -4.66 -4.09
N MET A 33 22.03 -5.99 -4.20
CA MET A 33 21.02 -6.95 -3.75
C MET A 33 20.66 -6.84 -2.26
N TYR A 34 21.53 -6.27 -1.42
CA TYR A 34 21.28 -6.11 0.01
C TYR A 34 20.58 -4.80 0.37
N LEU A 35 20.53 -3.84 -0.57
CA LEU A 35 19.95 -2.52 -0.36
C LEU A 35 18.43 -2.51 -0.58
N ASP A 36 17.77 -1.46 -0.10
CA ASP A 36 16.36 -1.25 -0.42
C ASP A 36 16.19 -0.69 -1.86
N PRO A 37 15.03 -0.87 -2.50
CA PRO A 37 14.82 -0.42 -3.88
C PRO A 37 15.05 1.08 -4.11
N PRO A 38 14.64 2.00 -3.20
CA PRO A 38 15.01 3.41 -3.28
C PRO A 38 16.52 3.67 -3.25
N GLU A 39 17.29 2.98 -2.41
CA GLU A 39 18.76 3.06 -2.36
C GLU A 39 19.39 2.60 -3.66
N ILE A 40 18.95 1.46 -4.21
CA ILE A 40 19.39 0.96 -5.51
C ILE A 40 19.17 2.03 -6.59
N CYS A 41 17.99 2.64 -6.63
CA CYS A 41 17.66 3.70 -7.59
C CYS A 41 18.53 4.96 -7.40
N LYS A 42 18.90 5.30 -6.15
CA LYS A 42 19.82 6.42 -5.87
C LYS A 42 21.22 6.12 -6.37
N LEU A 43 21.74 4.93 -6.08
CA LEU A 43 23.09 4.52 -6.48
C LEU A 43 23.24 4.35 -8.00
N ALA A 44 22.18 3.90 -8.69
CA ALA A 44 22.12 3.83 -10.15
C ALA A 44 22.42 5.17 -10.86
N ARG A 45 22.28 6.30 -10.15
CA ARG A 45 22.55 7.65 -10.67
C ARG A 45 24.01 8.07 -10.58
N LEU A 46 24.86 7.33 -9.86
CA LEU A 46 26.25 7.71 -9.60
C LEU A 46 27.12 7.66 -10.88
N ASN A 47 27.08 6.54 -11.61
CA ASN A 47 27.85 6.35 -12.83
C ASN A 47 27.23 5.25 -13.73
N ARG A 48 27.86 4.97 -14.87
CA ARG A 48 27.37 3.97 -15.84
C ARG A 48 27.39 2.54 -15.29
N ALA A 49 28.44 2.15 -14.56
CA ALA A 49 28.57 0.80 -13.99
C ALA A 49 27.48 0.53 -12.94
N PHE A 50 27.20 1.49 -12.06
CA PHE A 50 26.10 1.38 -11.09
C PHE A 50 24.74 1.34 -11.76
N ARG A 51 24.56 2.10 -12.85
CA ARG A 51 23.33 2.06 -13.63
C ARG A 51 23.11 0.69 -14.24
N GLY A 52 24.10 0.17 -14.97
CA GLY A 52 24.04 -1.16 -15.60
C GLY A 52 23.80 -2.27 -14.57
N ALA A 53 24.57 -2.27 -13.48
CA ALA A 53 24.39 -3.21 -12.37
C ALA A 53 22.97 -3.18 -11.77
N SER A 54 22.36 -1.99 -11.66
CA SER A 54 21.02 -1.83 -11.10
C SER A 54 19.90 -2.38 -11.99
N GLU A 55 20.16 -2.67 -13.27
CA GLU A 55 19.18 -3.27 -14.19
C GLU A 55 19.11 -4.80 -14.07
N ALA A 56 20.01 -5.43 -13.30
CA ALA A 56 20.09 -6.88 -13.23
C ALA A 56 18.83 -7.52 -12.61
N ASP A 57 18.17 -8.40 -13.36
CA ASP A 57 16.89 -9.02 -12.97
C ASP A 57 16.93 -9.77 -11.65
N PHE A 58 18.05 -10.43 -11.31
CA PHE A 58 18.15 -11.19 -10.06
C PHE A 58 18.06 -10.29 -8.82
N ILE A 59 18.44 -9.01 -8.92
CA ILE A 59 18.28 -8.05 -7.82
C ILE A 59 16.79 -7.85 -7.56
N TRP A 60 16.02 -7.59 -8.60
CA TRP A 60 14.60 -7.25 -8.51
C TRP A 60 13.72 -8.46 -8.23
N GLU A 61 14.12 -9.67 -8.65
CA GLU A 61 13.47 -10.91 -8.23
C GLU A 61 13.42 -11.04 -6.71
N LEU A 62 14.50 -10.67 -6.02
CA LEU A 62 14.57 -10.70 -4.55
C LEU A 62 13.76 -9.59 -3.88
N LYS A 63 13.36 -8.55 -4.61
CA LYS A 63 12.54 -7.44 -4.08
C LYS A 63 11.06 -7.65 -4.35
N LEU A 64 10.72 -8.37 -5.42
CA LEU A 64 9.33 -8.68 -5.75
C LEU A 64 8.74 -9.64 -4.70
N PRO A 65 7.47 -9.46 -4.33
CA PRO A 65 6.81 -10.41 -3.45
C PRO A 65 6.64 -11.76 -4.16
N THR A 66 6.64 -12.85 -3.42
CA THR A 66 6.53 -14.21 -3.97
C THR A 66 5.27 -14.45 -4.80
N ASN A 67 4.19 -13.69 -4.55
CA ASN A 67 2.93 -13.76 -5.28
C ASN A 67 2.86 -12.78 -6.47
N TYR A 68 3.97 -12.14 -6.88
CA TYR A 68 3.92 -11.07 -7.89
C TYR A 68 3.28 -11.53 -9.21
N ARG A 69 3.47 -12.79 -9.62
CA ARG A 69 2.83 -13.36 -10.83
C ARG A 69 1.30 -13.36 -10.72
N TYR A 70 0.78 -13.83 -9.59
CA TYR A 70 -0.66 -13.76 -9.29
C TYR A 70 -1.19 -12.32 -9.32
N ILE A 71 -0.43 -11.38 -8.75
CA ILE A 71 -0.79 -9.95 -8.81
C ILE A 71 -0.83 -9.48 -10.25
N MET A 72 0.19 -9.79 -11.05
CA MET A 72 0.26 -9.39 -12.44
C MET A 72 -0.94 -9.92 -13.21
N GLU A 73 -1.28 -11.21 -13.07
CA GLU A 73 -2.41 -11.86 -13.76
C GLU A 73 -3.75 -11.20 -13.43
N LYS A 74 -3.85 -10.63 -12.22
CA LYS A 74 -5.05 -9.95 -11.76
C LYS A 74 -5.17 -8.52 -12.27
N VAL A 75 -4.07 -7.86 -12.65
CA VAL A 75 -4.07 -6.39 -12.90
C VAL A 75 -3.49 -5.95 -14.24
N PHE A 76 -2.85 -6.83 -15.01
CA PHE A 76 -2.28 -6.54 -16.33
C PHE A 76 -2.75 -7.55 -17.37
N ASP A 77 -2.79 -7.10 -18.63
CA ASP A 77 -2.97 -7.99 -19.78
C ASP A 77 -1.67 -8.74 -20.11
N GLU A 78 -1.81 -9.85 -20.85
CA GLU A 78 -0.69 -10.72 -21.23
C GLU A 78 0.39 -9.97 -22.02
N GLU A 79 -0.01 -9.06 -22.91
CA GLU A 79 0.91 -8.27 -23.73
C GLU A 79 1.82 -7.37 -22.87
N THR A 80 1.25 -6.71 -21.86
CA THR A 80 2.01 -5.89 -20.91
C THR A 80 2.97 -6.76 -20.11
N MET A 81 2.55 -7.95 -19.68
CA MET A 81 3.43 -8.83 -18.91
C MET A 81 4.68 -9.27 -19.66
N LEU A 82 4.54 -9.60 -20.95
CA LEU A 82 5.66 -10.11 -21.77
C LEU A 82 6.74 -9.06 -22.05
N LYS A 83 6.42 -7.77 -21.88
CA LYS A 83 7.31 -6.65 -22.21
C LYS A 83 8.10 -6.11 -21.02
N LEU A 84 7.74 -6.46 -19.79
CA LEU A 84 8.31 -5.84 -18.59
C LEU A 84 9.45 -6.67 -18.01
N GLY A 85 10.62 -6.05 -17.83
CA GLY A 85 11.68 -6.58 -16.97
C GLY A 85 11.28 -6.52 -15.50
N LYS A 86 11.98 -7.24 -14.61
CA LYS A 86 11.56 -7.36 -13.19
C LYS A 86 11.60 -6.03 -12.45
N LYS A 87 12.56 -5.18 -12.80
CA LYS A 87 12.62 -3.80 -12.31
C LYS A 87 11.38 -3.00 -12.68
N ASP A 88 10.95 -3.09 -13.93
CA ASP A 88 9.78 -2.36 -14.43
C ASP A 88 8.50 -2.87 -13.79
N VAL A 89 8.39 -4.19 -13.59
CA VAL A 89 7.31 -4.80 -12.80
C VAL A 89 7.28 -4.20 -11.40
N TYR A 90 8.41 -4.19 -10.70
CA TYR A 90 8.49 -3.62 -9.34
C TYR A 90 8.08 -2.14 -9.33
N ALA A 91 8.61 -1.34 -10.26
CA ALA A 91 8.32 0.08 -10.38
C ALA A 91 6.83 0.33 -10.69
N ARG A 92 6.21 -0.51 -11.52
CA ARG A 92 4.79 -0.43 -11.86
C ARG A 92 3.91 -0.79 -10.66
N LEU A 93 4.23 -1.87 -9.96
CA LEU A 93 3.51 -2.32 -8.78
C LEU A 93 3.68 -1.38 -7.58
N CYS A 94 4.72 -0.54 -7.53
CA CYS A 94 4.85 0.52 -6.52
C CYS A 94 3.82 1.66 -6.66
N ARG A 95 3.08 1.71 -7.77
CA ARG A 95 1.99 2.67 -7.98
C ARG A 95 0.66 1.97 -7.67
N PRO A 96 -0.33 2.67 -7.07
CA PRO A 96 -1.69 2.17 -6.98
C PRO A 96 -2.22 1.67 -8.33
N ILE A 97 -2.67 0.42 -8.37
CA ILE A 97 -3.31 -0.18 -9.53
C ILE A 97 -4.71 -0.61 -9.11
N SER A 98 -5.72 -0.07 -9.77
CA SER A 98 -7.11 -0.41 -9.51
C SER A 98 -7.49 -1.72 -10.21
N PHE A 99 -8.29 -2.53 -9.53
CA PHE A 99 -8.87 -3.77 -10.04
C PHE A 99 -10.30 -3.92 -9.52
N ASP A 100 -11.00 -4.96 -9.95
CA ASP A 100 -12.38 -5.25 -9.54
C ASP A 100 -13.32 -4.04 -9.74
N ASN A 101 -13.42 -3.62 -11.02
CA ASN A 101 -14.18 -2.47 -11.48
C ASN A 101 -13.85 -1.16 -10.75
N GLY A 102 -12.58 -1.01 -10.35
CA GLY A 102 -12.08 0.19 -9.67
C GLY A 102 -12.54 0.32 -8.21
N THR A 103 -13.03 -0.77 -7.60
CA THR A 103 -13.44 -0.77 -6.19
C THR A 103 -12.33 -1.21 -5.25
N LYS A 104 -11.23 -1.74 -5.79
CA LYS A 104 -10.07 -2.19 -5.02
C LYS A 104 -8.79 -1.68 -5.67
N GLU A 105 -7.77 -1.44 -4.86
CA GLU A 105 -6.45 -1.06 -5.32
C GLU A 105 -5.37 -1.89 -4.64
N ILE A 106 -4.32 -2.22 -5.39
CA ILE A 106 -3.12 -2.92 -4.91
C ILE A 106 -1.86 -2.11 -5.26
N TRP A 107 -0.87 -2.14 -4.38
CA TRP A 107 0.46 -1.59 -4.62
C TRP A 107 1.50 -2.22 -3.71
N LEU A 108 2.78 -2.05 -4.02
CA LEU A 108 3.89 -2.43 -3.14
C LEU A 108 4.37 -1.25 -2.32
N HIS A 109 4.71 -1.52 -1.06
CA HIS A 109 5.47 -0.59 -0.26
C HIS A 109 6.89 -0.44 -0.85
N LYS A 110 7.26 0.78 -1.24
CA LYS A 110 8.44 1.07 -2.08
C LYS A 110 9.77 0.56 -1.52
N SER A 111 9.95 0.57 -0.19
CA SER A 111 11.19 0.12 0.44
C SER A 111 11.21 -1.37 0.76
N THR A 112 10.06 -1.96 1.08
CA THR A 112 10.01 -3.34 1.59
C THR A 112 9.52 -4.35 0.55
N GLY A 113 8.85 -3.91 -0.52
CA GLY A 113 8.16 -4.80 -1.46
C GLY A 113 6.90 -5.45 -0.87
N GLY A 114 6.50 -5.07 0.35
CA GLY A 114 5.30 -5.60 0.99
C GLY A 114 4.03 -5.24 0.22
N VAL A 115 3.12 -6.19 0.07
CA VAL A 115 1.87 -6.02 -0.68
C VAL A 115 0.85 -5.27 0.17
N CYS A 116 0.39 -4.12 -0.32
CA CYS A 116 -0.61 -3.28 0.30
C CYS A 116 -1.91 -3.29 -0.54
N LEU A 117 -3.05 -3.27 0.15
CA LEU A 117 -4.37 -3.31 -0.47
C LEU A 117 -5.30 -2.25 0.12
N ALA A 118 -6.23 -1.78 -0.70
CA ALA A 118 -7.32 -0.90 -0.30
C ALA A 118 -8.63 -1.36 -0.94
N ILE A 119 -9.72 -1.36 -0.17
CA ILE A 119 -11.06 -1.78 -0.58
C ILE A 119 -12.01 -0.62 -0.33
N SER A 120 -12.62 -0.09 -1.40
CA SER A 120 -13.58 1.01 -1.33
C SER A 120 -14.83 0.63 -0.54
N SER A 121 -15.44 1.60 0.13
CA SER A 121 -16.80 1.50 0.68
C SER A 121 -17.85 1.02 -0.32
N LYS A 122 -17.63 1.19 -1.64
CA LYS A 122 -18.51 0.62 -2.68
C LYS A 122 -18.49 -0.91 -2.73
N ALA A 123 -17.39 -1.53 -2.31
CA ALA A 123 -17.23 -2.98 -2.27
C ALA A 123 -17.61 -3.57 -0.89
N LEU A 124 -18.03 -2.73 0.06
CA LEU A 124 -18.46 -3.16 1.39
C LEU A 124 -19.98 -3.37 1.40
N ARG A 125 -20.43 -4.34 2.20
CA ARG A 125 -21.84 -4.54 2.49
C ARG A 125 -22.21 -3.66 3.68
N ILE A 126 -22.89 -2.55 3.40
CA ILE A 126 -23.32 -1.59 4.42
C ILE A 126 -24.84 -1.72 4.61
N THR A 127 -25.27 -1.96 5.84
CA THR A 127 -26.70 -2.11 6.16
C THR A 127 -27.45 -0.80 5.88
N GLY A 128 -28.49 -0.89 5.04
CA GLY A 128 -29.33 0.26 4.67
C GLY A 128 -28.72 1.22 3.65
N ILE A 129 -27.60 0.87 2.99
CA ILE A 129 -26.86 1.76 2.07
C ILE A 129 -27.69 2.34 0.91
N ASP A 130 -28.75 1.64 0.50
CA ASP A 130 -29.63 2.07 -0.60
C ASP A 130 -30.73 3.02 -0.14
N ASP A 131 -30.96 3.14 1.18
CA ASP A 131 -31.92 4.08 1.75
C ASP A 131 -31.26 5.45 1.94
N ARG A 132 -31.66 6.40 1.10
CA ARG A 132 -31.16 7.78 1.11
C ARG A 132 -31.51 8.56 2.38
N ARG A 133 -32.39 8.04 3.25
CA ARG A 133 -32.64 8.63 4.58
C ARG A 133 -31.49 8.35 5.53
N TYR A 134 -30.79 7.23 5.35
CA TYR A 134 -29.67 6.82 6.20
C TYR A 134 -28.32 7.15 5.56
N TRP A 135 -28.15 6.85 4.26
CA TRP A 135 -26.84 6.95 3.61
C TRP A 135 -26.86 7.78 2.34
N ASN A 136 -25.77 8.52 2.12
CA ASN A 136 -25.47 9.19 0.87
C ASN A 136 -24.11 8.73 0.34
N ARG A 137 -23.96 8.69 -0.98
CA ARG A 137 -22.64 8.50 -1.61
C ARG A 137 -22.10 9.87 -2.03
N ILE A 138 -21.08 10.36 -1.34
CA ILE A 138 -20.51 11.69 -1.61
C ILE A 138 -19.21 11.56 -2.40
N SER A 139 -18.98 12.45 -3.35
CA SER A 139 -17.69 12.55 -4.06
C SER A 139 -16.70 13.38 -3.25
N THR A 140 -15.45 12.95 -3.19
CA THR A 140 -14.38 13.68 -2.49
C THR A 140 -13.02 13.36 -3.08
N GLU A 141 -12.20 14.38 -3.29
CA GLU A 141 -10.81 14.25 -3.74
C GLU A 141 -9.88 13.70 -2.63
N GLU A 142 -10.37 13.64 -1.38
CA GLU A 142 -9.63 13.10 -0.23
C GLU A 142 -9.72 11.57 -0.11
N SER A 143 -10.45 10.92 -1.02
CA SER A 143 -10.57 9.47 -1.15
C SER A 143 -9.81 9.00 -2.38
N ARG A 144 -9.13 7.86 -2.25
CA ARG A 144 -8.49 7.19 -3.40
C ARG A 144 -9.50 6.75 -4.46
N PHE A 145 -10.71 6.44 -4.03
CA PHE A 145 -11.80 5.96 -4.89
C PHE A 145 -12.74 7.09 -5.34
N GLN A 146 -12.40 8.35 -5.02
CA GLN A 146 -13.16 9.57 -5.31
C GLN A 146 -14.57 9.61 -4.72
N ARG A 147 -14.99 8.59 -3.97
CA ARG A 147 -16.35 8.43 -3.44
C ARG A 147 -16.32 7.70 -2.11
N VAL A 148 -17.09 8.21 -1.15
CA VAL A 148 -17.23 7.62 0.19
C VAL A 148 -18.70 7.48 0.56
N ALA A 149 -19.01 6.55 1.47
CA ALA A 149 -20.35 6.40 2.04
C ALA A 149 -20.49 7.32 3.27
N TYR A 150 -21.46 8.23 3.23
CA TYR A 150 -21.75 9.17 4.30
C TYR A 150 -23.04 8.78 5.01
N LEU A 151 -22.95 8.54 6.31
CA LEU A 151 -24.06 8.26 7.19
C LEU A 151 -24.71 9.56 7.66
N GLN A 152 -25.97 9.77 7.29
CA GLN A 152 -26.79 10.85 7.82
C GLN A 152 -27.19 10.55 9.26
N GLN A 153 -27.88 9.43 9.47
CA GLN A 153 -28.35 8.98 10.77
C GLN A 153 -28.71 7.49 10.72
N ILE A 154 -28.41 6.72 11.78
CA ILE A 154 -28.88 5.34 11.97
C ILE A 154 -28.92 4.97 13.45
N TRP A 155 -29.69 3.93 13.80
CA TRP A 155 -29.68 3.33 15.12
C TRP A 155 -28.63 2.21 15.22
N TRP A 156 -28.68 1.24 14.30
CA TRP A 156 -27.73 0.12 14.24
C TRP A 156 -26.71 0.31 13.10
N LEU A 157 -25.43 0.49 13.44
CA LEU A 157 -24.37 0.51 12.43
C LEU A 157 -23.86 -0.91 12.19
N GLN A 158 -23.85 -1.34 10.92
CA GLN A 158 -23.14 -2.53 10.48
C GLN A 158 -22.56 -2.33 9.08
N VAL A 159 -21.25 -2.51 8.97
CA VAL A 159 -20.48 -2.50 7.73
C VAL A 159 -19.64 -3.76 7.70
N ASP A 160 -19.90 -4.64 6.73
CA ASP A 160 -19.15 -5.87 6.54
C ASP A 160 -18.33 -5.81 5.25
N GLY A 161 -17.21 -6.51 5.24
CA GLY A 161 -16.46 -6.80 4.03
C GLY A 161 -15.91 -8.23 4.07
N GLU A 162 -15.74 -8.77 2.87
CA GLU A 162 -15.13 -10.08 2.65
C GLU A 162 -14.19 -9.95 1.47
N PHE A 163 -12.99 -10.49 1.61
CA PHE A 163 -11.96 -10.41 0.59
C PHE A 163 -11.10 -11.66 0.57
N GLU A 164 -10.99 -12.26 -0.60
CA GLU A 164 -10.16 -13.43 -0.84
C GLU A 164 -8.97 -13.07 -1.75
N PHE A 165 -7.78 -13.41 -1.30
CA PHE A 165 -6.54 -13.05 -1.98
C PHE A 165 -5.39 -13.97 -1.61
N GLN A 166 -4.43 -14.14 -2.53
CA GLN A 166 -3.18 -14.88 -2.28
C GLN A 166 -2.14 -13.93 -1.70
N PHE A 167 -2.10 -13.80 -0.37
CA PHE A 167 -1.14 -12.93 0.32
C PHE A 167 0.26 -13.58 0.37
N PRO A 168 1.35 -12.81 0.22
CA PRO A 168 2.67 -13.26 0.60
C PRO A 168 2.72 -13.61 2.10
N PRO A 169 3.58 -14.54 2.52
CA PRO A 169 3.79 -14.82 3.92
C PRO A 169 4.23 -13.57 4.68
N GLY A 170 3.69 -13.36 5.87
CA GLY A 170 3.96 -12.18 6.67
C GLY A 170 2.82 -11.83 7.62
N THR A 171 3.01 -10.75 8.37
CA THR A 171 1.96 -10.20 9.24
C THR A 171 1.33 -9.00 8.55
N TYR A 172 0.02 -8.90 8.65
CA TYR A 172 -0.77 -7.82 8.07
C TYR A 172 -1.69 -7.22 9.12
N SER A 173 -1.91 -5.91 9.00
CA SER A 173 -2.85 -5.15 9.81
C SER A 173 -3.97 -4.63 8.94
N LEU A 174 -5.21 -4.74 9.44
CA LEU A 174 -6.41 -4.21 8.79
C LEU A 174 -6.82 -2.90 9.44
N PHE A 175 -7.14 -1.89 8.62
CA PHE A 175 -7.57 -0.58 9.09
C PHE A 175 -8.83 -0.10 8.35
N PHE A 176 -9.77 0.49 9.08
CA PHE A 176 -10.88 1.25 8.48
C PHE A 176 -10.50 2.73 8.40
N ARG A 177 -10.54 3.31 7.21
CA ARG A 177 -10.37 4.75 7.03
C ARG A 177 -11.72 5.44 7.16
N LEU A 178 -11.90 6.13 8.28
CA LEU A 178 -13.15 6.79 8.66
C LEU A 178 -12.91 8.28 8.94
N GLN A 179 -13.96 9.08 8.81
CA GLN A 179 -13.96 10.49 9.23
C GLN A 179 -15.31 10.82 9.87
N LEU A 180 -15.28 11.53 11.00
CA LEU A 180 -16.47 12.18 11.53
C LEU A 180 -16.61 13.58 10.92
N GLY A 181 -17.77 13.84 10.33
CA GLY A 181 -18.09 15.06 9.58
C GLY A 181 -17.99 14.86 8.08
N ARG A 182 -18.40 15.89 7.34
CA ARG A 182 -18.41 15.92 5.87
C ARG A 182 -17.39 16.93 5.36
N SER A 183 -16.36 16.44 4.69
CA SER A 183 -15.37 17.28 4.02
C SER A 183 -15.96 17.99 2.81
N SER A 184 -15.64 19.27 2.65
CA SER A 184 -16.01 20.11 1.51
C SER A 184 -14.86 21.07 1.18
N LYS A 185 -14.77 21.49 -0.07
CA LYS A 185 -13.84 22.54 -0.51
C LYS A 185 -14.62 23.78 -0.89
N ARG A 186 -14.25 24.92 -0.33
CA ARG A 186 -14.75 26.24 -0.73
C ARG A 186 -13.58 27.16 -0.97
N LEU A 187 -13.48 27.72 -2.18
CA LEU A 187 -12.38 28.61 -2.59
C LEU A 187 -10.98 27.98 -2.37
N GLY A 188 -10.82 26.69 -2.68
CA GLY A 188 -9.56 25.96 -2.51
C GLY A 188 -9.19 25.59 -1.07
N ARG A 189 -9.92 26.10 -0.06
CA ARG A 189 -9.73 25.75 1.34
C ARG A 189 -10.58 24.55 1.73
N ARG A 190 -9.95 23.58 2.41
CA ARG A 190 -10.63 22.45 3.04
C ARG A 190 -11.42 22.93 4.26
N PHE A 191 -12.68 22.52 4.34
CA PHE A 191 -13.53 22.68 5.51
C PHE A 191 -14.23 21.35 5.81
N CYS A 192 -14.50 21.06 7.07
CA CYS A 192 -15.29 19.89 7.45
C CYS A 192 -16.51 20.34 8.24
N ASN A 193 -17.70 20.02 7.72
CA ASN A 193 -18.94 20.26 8.45
C ASN A 193 -19.17 19.12 9.44
N HIS A 194 -19.24 19.43 10.72
CA HIS A 194 -19.50 18.50 11.81
C HIS A 194 -20.89 18.68 12.46
N GLU A 195 -21.79 19.50 11.90
CA GLU A 195 -23.14 19.77 12.44
C GLU A 195 -23.99 18.50 12.62
N HIS A 196 -23.78 17.48 11.79
CA HIS A 196 -24.53 16.22 11.84
C HIS A 196 -23.83 15.11 12.64
N VAL A 197 -22.67 15.38 13.24
CA VAL A 197 -21.92 14.40 14.03
C VAL A 197 -22.57 14.27 15.41
N HIS A 198 -23.04 13.08 15.75
CA HIS A 198 -23.65 12.79 17.05
C HIS A 198 -23.60 11.29 17.38
N GLY A 199 -23.66 10.94 18.67
CA GLY A 199 -23.87 9.57 19.17
C GLY A 199 -22.63 8.66 19.23
N TRP A 200 -21.50 9.05 18.63
CA TRP A 200 -20.29 8.22 18.58
C TRP A 200 -19.49 8.17 19.89
N ASP A 201 -19.76 9.10 20.81
CA ASP A 201 -19.15 9.23 22.14
C ASP A 201 -19.88 8.41 23.21
N ILE A 202 -21.06 7.88 22.92
CA ILE A 202 -21.90 7.16 23.90
C ILE A 202 -21.40 5.73 24.12
N LYS A 203 -21.04 5.02 23.03
CA LYS A 203 -20.47 3.66 23.09
C LYS A 203 -19.36 3.50 22.07
N PRO A 204 -18.36 2.64 22.35
CA PRO A 204 -17.31 2.37 21.40
C PRO A 204 -17.86 1.60 20.19
N VAL A 205 -17.19 1.81 19.08
CA VAL A 205 -17.35 1.05 17.86
C VAL A 205 -16.53 -0.24 17.97
N LYS A 206 -17.11 -1.37 17.57
CA LYS A 206 -16.43 -2.67 17.51
C LYS A 206 -15.95 -2.95 16.09
N PHE A 207 -14.68 -3.26 15.96
CA PHE A 207 -14.09 -3.84 14.76
C PHE A 207 -13.81 -5.31 14.99
N GLU A 208 -14.03 -6.12 13.98
CA GLU A 208 -13.81 -7.55 14.04
C GLU A 208 -13.20 -8.05 12.74
N LEU A 209 -12.32 -9.03 12.85
CA LEU A 209 -11.58 -9.65 11.77
C LEU A 209 -11.58 -11.16 11.99
N THR A 210 -11.92 -11.93 10.97
CA THR A 210 -11.75 -13.39 10.93
C THR A 210 -11.09 -13.82 9.62
N THR A 211 -10.31 -14.89 9.67
CA THR A 211 -9.67 -15.49 8.50
C THR A 211 -10.13 -16.94 8.32
N SER A 212 -10.02 -17.46 7.10
CA SER A 212 -10.40 -18.84 6.75
C SER A 212 -9.61 -19.92 7.49
N ASP A 213 -8.42 -19.60 8.01
CA ASP A 213 -7.59 -20.49 8.84
C ASP A 213 -7.90 -20.37 10.34
N GLY A 214 -8.94 -19.64 10.72
CA GLY A 214 -9.48 -19.58 12.08
C GLY A 214 -8.87 -18.50 12.98
N GLN A 215 -8.08 -17.57 12.45
CA GLN A 215 -7.62 -16.42 13.23
C GLN A 215 -8.79 -15.45 13.46
N HIS A 216 -8.78 -14.80 14.61
CA HIS A 216 -9.81 -13.85 15.02
C HIS A 216 -9.17 -12.72 15.81
N ALA A 217 -9.57 -11.49 15.48
CA ALA A 217 -9.18 -10.30 16.21
C ALA A 217 -10.38 -9.38 16.40
N VAL A 218 -10.44 -8.76 17.58
CA VAL A 218 -11.48 -7.78 17.94
C VAL A 218 -10.80 -6.59 18.57
N SER A 219 -11.22 -5.40 18.15
CA SER A 219 -10.80 -4.15 18.77
C SER A 219 -12.01 -3.24 18.95
N GLN A 220 -11.93 -2.35 19.94
CA GLN A 220 -12.98 -1.40 20.25
C GLN A 220 -12.37 -0.04 20.54
N CYS A 221 -12.94 1.02 19.98
CA CYS A 221 -12.54 2.38 20.30
C CYS A 221 -13.69 3.37 20.08
N TYR A 222 -13.57 4.54 20.67
CA TYR A 222 -14.46 5.66 20.36
C TYR A 222 -13.99 6.34 19.07
N LEU A 223 -14.94 6.96 18.36
CA LEU A 223 -14.62 7.85 17.25
C LEU A 223 -14.60 9.28 17.80
N ASP A 224 -13.42 9.81 18.08
CA ASP A 224 -13.23 11.04 18.89
C ASP A 224 -12.52 12.17 18.14
N ASN A 225 -12.15 11.96 16.87
CA ASN A 225 -11.37 12.91 16.07
C ASN A 225 -12.19 13.49 14.89
N PRO A 226 -13.14 14.39 15.16
CA PRO A 226 -13.94 15.02 14.12
C PRO A 226 -13.09 15.89 13.18
N GLY A 227 -13.50 15.94 11.92
CA GLY A 227 -12.83 16.75 10.90
C GLY A 227 -11.65 16.07 10.22
N ASN A 228 -11.09 15.01 10.80
CA ASN A 228 -9.91 14.33 10.29
C ASN A 228 -10.22 12.93 9.77
N TRP A 229 -9.47 12.50 8.75
CA TRP A 229 -9.46 11.11 8.32
C TRP A 229 -8.52 10.33 9.21
N VAL A 230 -9.03 9.26 9.80
CA VAL A 230 -8.29 8.39 10.73
C VAL A 230 -8.35 6.95 10.22
N GLN A 231 -7.22 6.26 10.31
CA GLN A 231 -7.13 4.82 10.06
C GLN A 231 -7.30 4.09 11.39
N TYR A 232 -8.50 3.61 11.66
CA TYR A 232 -8.82 2.83 12.86
C TYR A 232 -8.36 1.39 12.66
N HIS A 233 -7.47 0.93 13.53
CA HIS A 233 -6.96 -0.45 13.52
C HIS A 233 -8.09 -1.41 13.92
N ALA A 234 -8.31 -2.43 13.10
CA ALA A 234 -9.31 -3.46 13.36
C ALA A 234 -8.69 -4.70 14.01
N GLY A 235 -7.50 -5.09 13.55
CA GLY A 235 -6.80 -6.28 14.02
C GLY A 235 -5.67 -6.69 13.07
N ASP A 236 -4.88 -7.64 13.55
CA ASP A 236 -3.75 -8.22 12.82
C ASP A 236 -4.03 -9.68 12.47
N PHE A 237 -3.44 -10.16 11.40
CA PHE A 237 -3.45 -11.57 11.01
C PHE A 237 -2.12 -11.98 10.36
N VAL A 238 -1.81 -13.26 10.44
CA VAL A 238 -0.55 -13.82 9.94
C VAL A 238 -0.82 -14.76 8.78
N VAL A 239 -0.10 -14.59 7.68
CA VAL A 239 -0.16 -15.51 6.53
C VAL A 239 1.10 -16.38 6.56
N LYS A 240 0.91 -17.70 6.68
CA LYS A 240 2.01 -18.67 6.76
C LYS A 240 2.42 -19.27 5.41
N SER A 241 1.45 -19.44 4.51
CA SER A 241 1.63 -20.18 3.26
C SER A 241 1.66 -19.25 2.05
N THR A 242 2.61 -19.47 1.15
CA THR A 242 2.92 -18.57 0.03
C THR A 242 1.90 -18.59 -1.11
N ASN A 243 1.11 -19.68 -1.23
CA ASN A 243 0.27 -19.94 -2.40
C ASN A 243 -1.19 -20.31 -2.07
N ALA A 244 -1.62 -20.10 -0.83
CA ALA A 244 -3.02 -20.34 -0.46
C ALA A 244 -3.83 -19.06 -0.63
N LEU A 245 -5.06 -19.19 -1.12
CA LEU A 245 -6.05 -18.14 -0.98
C LEU A 245 -6.44 -18.03 0.49
N VAL A 246 -6.37 -16.82 1.04
CA VAL A 246 -6.85 -16.50 2.37
C VAL A 246 -8.11 -15.67 2.21
N ASN A 247 -9.23 -16.18 2.71
CA ASN A 247 -10.46 -15.41 2.80
C ASN A 247 -10.48 -14.69 4.15
N ILE A 248 -10.67 -13.38 4.09
CA ILE A 248 -10.69 -12.48 5.24
C ILE A 248 -12.07 -11.85 5.29
N LYS A 249 -12.73 -11.99 6.44
CA LYS A 249 -13.97 -11.29 6.76
C LYS A 249 -13.69 -10.25 7.82
N PHE A 250 -14.23 -9.06 7.64
CA PHE A 250 -14.04 -7.98 8.58
C PHE A 250 -15.32 -7.18 8.73
N SER A 251 -15.52 -6.58 9.90
CA SER A 251 -16.69 -5.76 10.16
C SER A 251 -16.38 -4.56 11.04
N LEU A 252 -17.22 -3.55 10.87
CA LEU A 252 -17.32 -2.33 11.67
C LEU A 252 -18.77 -2.27 12.17
N THR A 253 -18.96 -2.36 13.49
CA THR A 253 -20.29 -2.49 14.09
C THR A 253 -20.47 -1.60 15.32
N GLN A 254 -21.70 -1.11 15.47
CA GLN A 254 -22.21 -0.52 16.69
C GLN A 254 -23.71 -0.75 16.71
N ILE A 255 -24.10 -1.98 17.06
CA ILE A 255 -25.50 -2.44 17.09
C ILE A 255 -26.07 -2.06 18.45
N ASP A 256 -26.58 -0.83 18.54
CA ASP A 256 -27.19 -0.30 19.75
C ASP A 256 -28.35 0.64 19.43
N CYS A 257 -29.56 0.27 19.85
CA CYS A 257 -30.77 1.03 19.61
C CYS A 257 -31.10 2.04 20.72
N THR A 258 -30.19 2.31 21.66
CA THR A 258 -30.43 3.30 22.74
C THR A 258 -30.23 4.74 22.31
N HIS A 259 -29.51 4.99 21.20
CA HIS A 259 -29.23 6.32 20.67
C HIS A 259 -28.98 6.29 19.16
N THR A 260 -29.31 7.40 18.49
CA THR A 260 -28.99 7.61 17.07
C THR A 260 -27.55 8.05 16.90
N LYS A 261 -26.97 7.73 15.74
CA LYS A 261 -25.60 8.07 15.37
C LYS A 261 -25.60 8.63 13.95
N GLY A 262 -24.80 9.65 13.69
CA GLY A 262 -24.78 10.31 12.38
C GLY A 262 -23.49 11.05 12.09
N GLY A 263 -23.32 11.47 10.83
CA GLY A 263 -22.15 12.24 10.40
C GLY A 263 -20.88 11.41 10.23
N LEU A 264 -20.95 10.12 9.91
CA LEU A 264 -19.78 9.27 9.66
C LEU A 264 -19.52 9.11 8.16
N CYS A 265 -18.31 9.40 7.71
CA CYS A 265 -17.80 8.99 6.41
C CYS A 265 -17.03 7.67 6.51
N VAL A 266 -17.41 6.69 5.70
CA VAL A 266 -16.69 5.43 5.48
C VAL A 266 -16.04 5.50 4.10
N ASP A 267 -14.70 5.57 4.05
CA ASP A 267 -13.97 5.65 2.79
C ASP A 267 -13.60 4.26 2.26
N SER A 268 -12.69 3.60 2.96
CA SER A 268 -12.10 2.34 2.52
C SER A 268 -11.52 1.54 3.68
N VAL A 269 -11.29 0.26 3.44
CA VAL A 269 -10.50 -0.62 4.30
C VAL A 269 -9.11 -0.81 3.70
N PHE A 270 -8.07 -0.71 4.53
CA PHE A 270 -6.69 -0.95 4.16
C PHE A 270 -6.21 -2.27 4.76
N ILE A 271 -5.46 -3.04 4.00
CA ILE A 271 -4.70 -4.20 4.49
C ILE A 271 -3.24 -3.90 4.18
N LEU A 272 -2.44 -3.72 5.21
CA LEU A 272 -1.06 -3.27 5.10
C LEU A 272 -0.15 -4.30 5.76
N PRO A 273 1.02 -4.61 5.18
CA PRO A 273 2.00 -5.45 5.83
C PRO A 273 2.56 -4.69 7.03
N THR A 274 2.52 -5.30 8.21
CA THR A 274 3.33 -4.85 9.33
C THR A 274 4.76 -5.25 9.05
N SER A 275 5.70 -4.33 9.23
CA SER A 275 7.10 -4.55 8.89
C SER A 275 7.61 -5.87 9.47
N VAL A 276 7.74 -6.87 8.61
CA VAL A 276 8.55 -8.05 8.91
C VAL A 276 9.98 -7.53 8.85
N GLY A 277 10.62 -7.40 10.01
CA GLY A 277 12.07 -7.20 10.05
C GLY A 277 12.70 -8.26 9.16
N LYS A 278 13.52 -7.82 8.21
CA LYS A 278 14.32 -8.72 7.37
C LYS A 278 15.21 -9.61 8.25
#